data_AF-A0A8J6WKT8-F1
#
_entry.id   AF-A0A8J6WKT8-F1
#
_cell.length_a   1.000
_cell.length_b   1.000
_cell.length_c   1.000
_cell.angle_alpha   90.00
_cell.angle_beta   90.00
_cell.angle_gamma   90.00
#
_symmetry.space_group_name_H-M   'P 1'
#
loop_
_entity.id
_entity.type
_entity.pdbx_description
1 polymer ?
#
loop_
_entity_poly.entity_id
_entity_poly.type
_entity_poly.pdbx_seq_one_letter_code
_entity_poly.pdbx_strand_id
1 'polypeptide(L)'
;MSTQFNQNKAAIVGRSENLAWFDTMLDEQMAIRVHSKDVGGAFTIIEVDVPPFSGPPLHYHEDREEIFEVLEGKFRFHCAGEEFEAGPGTSVVVPRNTVHGWVNLGPGRARLLGTFVPGGIDEFFPLIGQTPPEGWTDLARRHDTWIVGAPLSVQAPSANAAAEPA
;
A
#
# COMPACT_ATOMS: atom_id res chain seq x y z
N MET A 1 30.93 2.49 -27.36
CA MET A 1 29.53 2.00 -27.34
C MET A 1 28.63 3.21 -27.51
N SER A 2 27.76 3.23 -28.53
CA SER A 2 26.80 4.32 -28.72
C SER A 2 25.54 3.98 -27.93
N THR A 3 25.26 4.72 -26.86
CA THR A 3 24.00 4.58 -26.13
C THR A 3 22.86 5.02 -27.04
N GLN A 4 21.90 4.13 -27.29
CA GLN A 4 20.70 4.46 -28.06
C GLN A 4 19.65 5.02 -27.11
N PHE A 5 19.36 6.32 -27.24
CA PHE A 5 18.32 6.98 -26.46
C PHE A 5 16.94 6.69 -27.05
N ASN A 6 15.95 6.47 -26.18
CA ASN A 6 14.58 6.25 -26.63
C ASN A 6 13.92 7.58 -26.99
N GLN A 7 13.86 7.91 -28.29
CA GLN A 7 13.30 9.17 -28.77
C GLN A 7 11.77 9.16 -28.95
N ASN A 8 11.12 8.01 -28.74
CA ASN A 8 9.69 7.81 -29.04
C ASN A 8 8.81 7.61 -27.78
N LYS A 9 9.34 7.83 -26.57
CA LYS A 9 8.53 7.77 -25.34
C LYS A 9 8.27 9.16 -24.77
N ALA A 10 6.99 9.49 -24.62
CA ALA A 10 6.57 10.64 -23.83
C ALA A 10 6.76 10.36 -22.33
N ALA A 11 6.88 11.42 -21.52
CA ALA A 11 6.85 11.28 -20.07
C ALA A 11 5.47 10.77 -19.62
N ILE A 12 5.47 9.84 -18.67
CA ILE A 12 4.26 9.42 -17.96
C ILE A 12 4.04 10.42 -16.83
N VAL A 13 2.89 11.06 -16.78
CA VAL A 13 2.62 12.13 -15.82
C VAL A 13 1.29 11.91 -15.11
N GLY A 14 1.35 11.35 -13.89
CA GLY A 14 0.22 11.26 -12.96
C GLY A 14 0.10 12.57 -12.16
N ARG A 15 -0.93 13.36 -12.45
CA ARG A 15 -1.22 14.62 -11.75
C ARG A 15 -2.32 14.40 -10.73
N SER A 16 -2.07 14.74 -9.47
CA SER A 16 -3.04 14.56 -8.38
C SER A 16 -4.40 15.19 -8.67
N GLU A 17 -4.43 16.36 -9.32
CA GLU A 17 -5.66 17.07 -9.68
C GLU A 17 -6.52 16.37 -10.76
N ASN A 18 -5.97 15.40 -11.48
CA ASN A 18 -6.64 14.69 -12.57
C ASN A 18 -6.82 13.20 -12.30
N LEU A 19 -6.54 12.74 -11.08
CA LEU A 19 -6.66 11.34 -10.72
C LEU A 19 -8.13 10.92 -10.65
N ALA A 20 -8.44 9.78 -11.26
CA ALA A 20 -9.71 9.11 -11.06
C ALA A 20 -9.63 8.30 -9.75
N TRP A 21 -10.33 8.78 -8.74
CA TRP A 21 -10.46 8.11 -7.45
C TRP A 21 -11.56 7.06 -7.51
N PHE A 22 -11.33 5.93 -6.85
CA PHE A 22 -12.29 4.85 -6.72
C PHE A 22 -12.28 4.31 -5.30
N ASP A 23 -13.43 3.81 -4.85
CA ASP A 23 -13.58 3.23 -3.52
C ASP A 23 -12.94 1.85 -3.47
N THR A 24 -12.35 1.52 -2.32
CA THR A 24 -11.67 0.24 -2.08
C THR A 24 -12.24 -0.41 -0.81
N MET A 25 -11.67 -0.12 0.36
CA MET A 25 -12.27 -0.51 1.63
C MET A 25 -13.23 0.56 2.15
N LEU A 26 -13.87 0.30 3.29
CA LEU A 26 -14.88 1.19 3.88
C LEU A 26 -14.33 2.63 4.05
N ASP A 27 -14.89 3.57 3.28
CA ASP A 27 -14.52 5.01 3.25
C ASP A 27 -13.06 5.31 2.83
N GLU A 28 -12.36 4.31 2.27
CA GLU A 28 -11.02 4.42 1.69
C GLU A 28 -11.11 4.58 0.18
N GLN A 29 -10.37 5.56 -0.35
CA GLN A 29 -10.28 5.81 -1.78
C GLN A 29 -8.84 5.63 -2.25
N MET A 30 -8.70 5.10 -3.45
CA MET A 30 -7.41 4.98 -4.12
C MET A 30 -7.46 5.60 -5.52
N ALA A 31 -6.30 6.00 -6.00
CA ALA A 31 -6.09 6.37 -7.39
C ALA A 31 -4.78 5.79 -7.90
N ILE A 32 -4.75 5.41 -9.18
CA ILE A 32 -3.53 4.93 -9.82
C ILE A 32 -2.81 6.12 -10.45
N ARG A 33 -1.63 6.46 -9.93
CA ARG A 33 -0.76 7.53 -10.47
C ARG A 33 0.04 7.07 -11.67
N VAL A 34 0.53 5.84 -11.64
CA VAL A 34 1.24 5.19 -12.75
C VAL A 34 0.76 3.76 -12.88
N HIS A 35 0.17 3.44 -14.02
CA HIS A 35 -0.21 2.06 -14.34
C HIS A 35 1.01 1.24 -14.73
N SER A 36 1.01 -0.04 -14.34
CA SER A 36 2.08 -0.98 -14.66
C SER A 36 2.31 -1.12 -16.17
N LYS A 37 1.22 -1.17 -16.94
CA LYS A 37 1.27 -1.29 -18.41
C LYS A 37 2.00 -0.14 -19.09
N ASP A 38 1.96 1.06 -18.51
CA ASP A 38 2.59 2.25 -19.12
C ASP A 38 4.12 2.21 -18.99
N VAL A 39 4.61 1.50 -17.97
CA VAL A 39 6.05 1.28 -17.70
C VAL A 39 6.51 -0.15 -18.01
N GLY A 40 5.70 -0.92 -18.74
CA GLY A 40 6.06 -2.28 -19.17
C GLY A 40 6.26 -3.27 -18.02
N GLY A 41 5.48 -3.15 -16.94
CA GLY A 41 5.54 -4.06 -15.80
C GLY A 41 6.51 -3.63 -14.69
N ALA A 42 7.29 -2.58 -14.91
CA ALA A 42 8.39 -2.22 -14.01
C ALA A 42 7.92 -1.87 -12.59
N PHE A 43 6.85 -1.08 -12.47
CA PHE A 43 6.28 -0.69 -11.19
C PHE A 43 4.84 -0.18 -11.35
N THR A 44 4.11 -0.13 -10.25
CA THR A 44 2.83 0.56 -10.12
C THR A 44 2.97 1.63 -9.06
N ILE A 45 2.40 2.82 -9.27
CA ILE A 45 2.29 3.84 -8.21
C ILE A 45 0.81 4.12 -7.98
N ILE A 46 0.37 3.98 -6.73
CA ILE A 46 -0.96 4.36 -6.28
C ILE A 46 -0.86 5.49 -5.26
N GLU A 47 -1.95 6.19 -5.10
CA GLU A 47 -2.19 7.07 -3.98
C GLU A 47 -3.42 6.59 -3.21
N VAL A 48 -3.32 6.61 -1.89
CA VAL A 48 -4.37 6.17 -0.97
C VAL A 48 -4.79 7.36 -0.11
N ASP A 49 -6.08 7.60 -0.07
CA ASP A 49 -6.75 8.55 0.82
C ASP A 49 -7.48 7.75 1.89
N VAL A 50 -6.95 7.84 3.12
CA VAL A 50 -7.20 6.91 4.22
C VAL A 50 -8.13 7.57 5.24
N PRO A 51 -9.27 6.96 5.58
CA PRO A 51 -10.14 7.49 6.62
C PRO A 51 -9.51 7.39 8.01
N PRO A 52 -10.04 8.11 9.01
CA PRO A 52 -9.57 8.03 10.38
C PRO A 52 -9.52 6.59 10.89
N PHE A 53 -8.45 6.22 11.59
CA PHE A 53 -8.35 4.95 12.31
C PHE A 53 -8.42 3.69 11.45
N SER A 54 -8.16 3.81 10.15
CA SER A 54 -8.24 2.71 9.18
C SER A 54 -6.87 2.31 8.65
N GLY A 55 -6.80 1.10 8.11
CA GLY A 55 -5.65 0.54 7.43
C GLY A 55 -5.90 -0.88 6.94
N PRO A 56 -5.01 -1.43 6.11
CA PRO A 56 -5.17 -2.76 5.54
C PRO A 56 -5.06 -3.85 6.61
N PRO A 57 -5.67 -5.03 6.37
CA PRO A 57 -5.30 -6.26 7.06
C PRO A 57 -3.78 -6.51 6.98
N LEU A 58 -3.20 -7.18 7.97
CA LEU A 58 -1.79 -7.60 7.86
C LEU A 58 -1.63 -8.57 6.68
N HIS A 59 -0.66 -8.29 5.83
CA HIS A 59 -0.42 -9.06 4.61
C HIS A 59 1.07 -9.08 4.23
N TYR A 60 1.40 -9.85 3.20
CA TYR A 60 2.68 -9.81 2.51
C TYR A 60 2.49 -10.03 1.01
N HIS A 61 3.54 -9.74 0.25
CA HIS A 61 3.67 -10.01 -1.18
C HIS A 61 4.84 -10.98 -1.41
N GLU A 62 4.71 -11.99 -2.26
CA GLU A 62 5.81 -12.95 -2.53
C GLU A 62 6.80 -12.37 -3.53
N ASP A 63 6.28 -11.67 -4.55
CA ASP A 63 7.07 -11.20 -5.68
C ASP A 63 7.43 -9.70 -5.63
N ARG A 64 6.75 -8.92 -4.78
CA ARG A 64 6.84 -7.45 -4.78
C ARG A 64 7.50 -6.87 -3.54
N GLU A 65 8.34 -5.88 -3.78
CA GLU A 65 8.65 -4.86 -2.78
C GLU A 65 7.51 -3.83 -2.76
N GLU A 66 7.19 -3.32 -1.58
CA GLU A 66 6.27 -2.19 -1.44
C GLU A 66 6.96 -1.02 -0.75
N ILE A 67 6.80 0.18 -1.32
CA ILE A 67 7.39 1.40 -0.81
C ILE A 67 6.26 2.39 -0.53
N PHE A 68 6.22 2.88 0.70
CA PHE A 68 5.30 3.92 1.13
C PHE A 68 6.01 5.27 1.25
N GLU A 69 5.36 6.33 0.80
CA GLU A 69 5.70 7.70 1.15
C GLU A 69 4.52 8.32 1.90
N VAL A 70 4.76 8.81 3.11
CA VAL A 70 3.72 9.52 3.86
C VAL A 70 3.59 10.94 3.32
N LEU A 71 2.41 11.26 2.78
CA LEU A 71 2.10 12.57 2.21
C LEU A 71 1.40 13.48 3.23
N GLU A 72 0.49 12.91 4.02
CA GLU A 72 -0.33 13.64 4.99
C GLU A 72 -0.75 12.73 6.16
N GLY A 73 -0.94 13.31 7.34
CA GLY A 73 -1.41 12.59 8.52
C GLY A 73 -0.29 11.90 9.32
N LYS A 74 -0.67 10.92 10.13
CA LYS A 74 0.26 10.17 10.98
C LYS A 74 -0.13 8.70 10.99
N PHE A 75 0.81 7.84 10.65
CA PHE A 75 0.59 6.41 10.57
C PHE A 75 1.40 5.66 11.63
N ARG A 76 0.89 4.52 12.06
CA ARG A 76 1.73 3.46 12.64
C ARG A 76 1.91 2.39 11.58
N PHE A 77 3.15 2.03 11.29
CA PHE A 77 3.51 0.91 10.43
C PHE A 77 3.86 -0.30 11.30
N HIS A 78 3.57 -1.48 10.79
CA HIS A 78 4.12 -2.74 11.22
C HIS A 78 4.93 -3.33 10.06
N CYS A 79 6.16 -3.76 10.31
CA CYS A 79 6.99 -4.44 9.32
C CYS A 79 7.94 -5.40 10.03
N ALA A 80 7.95 -6.67 9.63
CA ALA A 80 8.83 -7.71 10.18
C ALA A 80 8.78 -7.85 11.71
N GLY A 81 7.61 -7.61 12.33
CA GLY A 81 7.45 -7.70 13.79
C GLY A 81 7.77 -6.42 14.55
N GLU A 82 8.26 -5.37 13.88
CA GLU A 82 8.50 -4.07 14.48
C GLU A 82 7.37 -3.09 14.15
N GLU A 83 7.01 -2.25 15.11
CA GLU A 83 6.08 -1.15 14.91
C GLU A 83 6.74 0.20 15.15
N PHE A 84 6.44 1.16 14.28
CA PHE A 84 6.95 2.52 14.38
C PHE A 84 5.96 3.52 13.79
N GLU A 85 6.05 4.77 14.23
CA GLU A 85 5.21 5.85 13.72
C GLU A 85 5.91 6.62 12.60
N ALA A 86 5.16 7.01 11.57
CA ALA A 86 5.66 7.79 10.44
C ALA A 86 4.71 8.94 10.12
N GLY A 87 5.28 10.12 9.89
CA GLY A 87 4.58 11.33 9.46
C GLY A 87 5.07 11.81 8.09
N PRO A 88 4.58 12.95 7.59
CA PRO A 88 4.85 13.39 6.21
C PRO A 88 6.34 13.53 5.90
N GLY A 89 6.74 13.09 4.71
CA GLY A 89 8.14 13.07 4.26
C GLY A 89 8.93 11.84 4.70
N THR A 90 8.26 10.81 5.25
CA THR A 90 8.88 9.53 5.61
C THR A 90 8.66 8.50 4.51
N SER A 91 9.74 7.88 4.06
CA SER A 91 9.74 6.70 3.20
C SER A 91 9.80 5.42 4.04
N VAL A 92 8.97 4.42 3.74
CA VAL A 92 9.02 3.09 4.34
C VAL A 92 9.15 2.07 3.23
N VAL A 93 10.13 1.17 3.32
CA VAL A 93 10.31 0.08 2.37
C VAL A 93 9.99 -1.23 3.07
N VAL A 94 9.06 -1.99 2.49
CA VAL A 94 8.70 -3.34 2.91
C VAL A 94 9.31 -4.32 1.91
N PRO A 95 10.27 -5.15 2.36
CA PRO A 95 10.81 -6.19 1.52
C PRO A 95 9.78 -7.26 1.17
N ARG A 96 9.88 -7.88 -0.01
CA ARG A 96 9.07 -9.06 -0.37
C ARG A 96 9.14 -10.14 0.70
N ASN A 97 8.09 -10.94 0.80
CA ASN A 97 7.89 -11.99 1.81
C ASN A 97 7.94 -11.46 3.26
N THR A 98 7.65 -10.18 3.47
CA THR A 98 7.59 -9.58 4.81
C THR A 98 6.16 -9.21 5.18
N VAL A 99 5.71 -9.73 6.33
CA VAL A 99 4.41 -9.35 6.90
C VAL A 99 4.46 -7.89 7.33
N HIS A 100 3.49 -7.13 6.87
CA HIS A 100 3.40 -5.70 7.13
C HIS A 100 1.95 -5.21 7.12
N GLY A 101 1.78 -3.97 7.54
CA GLY A 101 0.54 -3.20 7.49
C GLY A 101 0.74 -1.82 8.09
N TRP A 102 -0.30 -1.00 8.04
CA TRP A 102 -0.28 0.32 8.65
C TRP A 102 -1.66 0.73 9.14
N VAL A 103 -1.75 1.75 9.98
CA VAL A 103 -3.01 2.35 10.42
C VAL A 103 -2.86 3.86 10.56
N ASN A 104 -3.86 4.60 10.08
CA ASN A 104 -3.98 6.04 10.32
C ASN A 104 -4.32 6.29 11.80
N LEU A 105 -3.45 6.99 12.53
CA LEU A 105 -3.64 7.29 13.96
C LEU A 105 -4.49 8.54 14.22
N GLY A 106 -4.74 9.36 13.19
CA GLY A 106 -5.39 10.65 13.31
C GLY A 106 -6.92 10.59 13.23
N PRO A 107 -7.63 11.59 13.80
CA PRO A 107 -9.08 11.74 13.65
C PRO A 107 -9.50 12.32 12.30
N GLY A 108 -8.54 12.70 11.45
CA GLY A 108 -8.75 13.21 10.09
C GLY A 108 -8.26 12.21 9.04
N ARG A 109 -8.54 12.51 7.77
CA ARG A 109 -8.03 11.72 6.64
C ARG A 109 -6.51 11.88 6.54
N ALA A 110 -5.85 10.84 6.05
CA ALA A 110 -4.40 10.78 5.86
C ALA A 110 -4.08 10.27 4.45
N ARG A 111 -2.86 10.50 3.96
CA ARG A 111 -2.50 10.16 2.58
C ARG A 111 -1.16 9.44 2.47
N LEU A 112 -1.14 8.39 1.68
CA LEU A 112 0.05 7.59 1.36
C LEU A 112 0.23 7.51 -0.16
N LEU A 113 1.47 7.51 -0.60
CA LEU A 113 1.83 6.99 -1.92
C LEU A 113 2.35 5.57 -1.74
N GLY A 114 1.79 4.61 -2.46
CA GLY A 114 2.27 3.23 -2.50
C GLY A 114 2.94 2.94 -3.84
N THR A 115 4.16 2.41 -3.82
CA THR A 115 4.88 1.96 -5.02
C THR A 115 5.18 0.49 -4.93
N PHE A 116 4.82 -0.26 -5.94
CA PHE A 116 5.00 -1.71 -6.01
C PHE A 116 6.00 -2.07 -7.09
N VAL A 117 6.97 -2.92 -6.76
CA VAL A 117 8.03 -3.35 -7.68
C VAL A 117 8.23 -4.87 -7.60
N PRO A 118 7.95 -5.64 -8.68
CA PRO A 118 7.40 -5.20 -9.96
C PRO A 118 5.94 -4.72 -9.85
N GLY A 119 5.43 -4.09 -10.92
CA GLY A 119 4.06 -3.59 -10.95
C GLY A 119 3.00 -4.69 -11.12
N GLY A 120 1.82 -4.29 -11.58
CA GLY A 120 0.72 -5.19 -12.00
C GLY A 120 -0.33 -5.41 -10.93
N ILE A 121 -0.14 -4.87 -9.73
CA ILE A 121 -1.16 -4.88 -8.67
C ILE A 121 -2.25 -3.83 -8.92
N ASP A 122 -2.09 -2.91 -9.87
CA ASP A 122 -3.09 -1.88 -10.19
C ASP A 122 -4.45 -2.44 -10.64
N GLU A 123 -4.51 -3.68 -11.13
CA GLU A 123 -5.77 -4.35 -11.46
C GLU A 123 -6.53 -4.83 -10.22
N PHE A 124 -5.85 -5.04 -9.10
CA PHE A 124 -6.43 -5.53 -7.85
C PHE A 124 -7.31 -4.49 -7.16
N PHE A 125 -6.81 -3.24 -7.01
CA PHE A 125 -7.45 -2.25 -6.16
C PHE A 125 -8.87 -1.85 -6.62
N PRO A 126 -9.17 -1.66 -7.92
CA PRO A 126 -10.55 -1.39 -8.33
C PRO A 126 -11.48 -2.59 -8.09
N LEU A 127 -10.95 -3.81 -8.11
CA LEU A 127 -11.72 -5.04 -7.91
C LEU A 127 -12.05 -5.28 -6.44
N ILE A 128 -11.16 -4.95 -5.50
CA ILE A 128 -11.40 -5.19 -4.07
C ILE A 128 -12.64 -4.41 -3.60
N GLY A 129 -12.81 -3.15 -4.02
CA GLY A 129 -13.96 -2.33 -3.65
C GLY A 129 -15.29 -2.76 -4.27
N GLN A 130 -15.26 -3.64 -5.27
CA GLN A 130 -16.44 -4.24 -5.88
C GLN A 130 -16.70 -5.67 -5.38
N THR A 131 -15.81 -6.20 -4.54
CA THR A 131 -15.86 -7.58 -4.06
C THR A 131 -16.40 -7.61 -2.63
N PRO A 132 -17.40 -8.45 -2.32
CA PRO A 132 -17.83 -8.67 -0.93
C PRO A 132 -16.68 -9.19 -0.04
N PRO A 133 -16.69 -8.89 1.27
CA PRO A 133 -15.60 -9.28 2.18
C PRO A 133 -15.23 -10.77 2.15
N GLU A 134 -16.20 -11.65 1.96
CA GLU A 134 -15.97 -13.10 1.83
C GLU A 134 -15.09 -13.51 0.64
N GLY A 135 -14.99 -12.66 -0.39
CA GLY A 135 -14.16 -12.90 -1.58
C GLY A 135 -12.79 -12.24 -1.55
N TRP A 136 -12.48 -11.43 -0.52
CA TRP A 136 -11.25 -10.64 -0.47
C TRP A 136 -10.00 -11.49 -0.47
N THR A 137 -9.95 -12.55 0.35
CA THR A 137 -8.78 -13.42 0.46
C THR A 137 -8.40 -14.06 -0.87
N ASP A 138 -9.37 -14.61 -1.61
CA ASP A 138 -9.13 -15.26 -2.89
C ASP A 138 -8.75 -14.26 -3.98
N LEU A 139 -9.34 -13.06 -3.97
CA LEU A 139 -8.98 -11.99 -4.90
C LEU A 139 -7.56 -11.49 -4.62
N ALA A 140 -7.24 -11.18 -3.37
CA ALA A 140 -5.93 -10.70 -2.94
C ALA A 140 -4.83 -11.72 -3.31
N ARG A 141 -5.04 -13.00 -3.03
CA ARG A 141 -4.06 -14.05 -3.34
C ARG A 141 -3.76 -14.17 -4.84
N ARG A 142 -4.75 -13.98 -5.71
CA ARG A 142 -4.55 -13.97 -7.17
C ARG A 142 -3.69 -12.80 -7.66
N HIS A 143 -3.52 -11.78 -6.83
CA HIS A 143 -2.77 -10.56 -7.13
C HIS A 143 -1.55 -10.41 -6.21
N ASP A 144 -0.98 -11.53 -5.76
CA ASP A 144 0.24 -11.56 -4.93
C ASP A 144 0.07 -10.85 -3.58
N THR A 145 -1.11 -10.92 -2.97
CA THR A 145 -1.38 -10.35 -1.65
C THR A 145 -1.93 -11.44 -0.75
N TRP A 146 -1.16 -11.87 0.25
CA TRP A 146 -1.58 -12.90 1.22
C TRP A 146 -1.96 -12.23 2.53
N ILE A 147 -3.25 -12.19 2.81
CA ILE A 147 -3.79 -11.70 4.09
C ILE A 147 -3.50 -12.75 5.17
N VAL A 148 -2.82 -12.34 6.24
CA VAL A 148 -2.37 -13.22 7.33
C VAL A 148 -2.84 -12.78 8.71
N GLY A 149 -3.46 -11.61 8.83
CA GLY A 149 -3.95 -11.12 10.12
C GLY A 149 -4.95 -9.98 10.01
N ALA A 150 -5.52 -9.61 11.15
CA ALA A 150 -6.41 -8.45 11.26
C ALA A 150 -5.65 -7.14 10.99
N PRO A 151 -6.35 -6.04 10.66
CA PRO A 151 -5.75 -4.71 10.62
C PRO A 151 -5.11 -4.30 11.95
N LEU A 152 -4.14 -3.40 11.89
CA LEU A 152 -3.52 -2.83 13.09
C LEU A 152 -4.53 -2.01 13.92
N SER A 153 -4.37 -2.06 15.23
CA SER A 153 -5.14 -1.22 16.15
C SER A 153 -4.49 0.16 16.31
N VAL A 154 -5.32 1.19 16.48
CA VAL A 154 -4.84 2.53 16.88
C VAL A 154 -4.27 2.53 18.29
N GLN A 155 -4.71 1.62 19.15
CA GLN A 155 -4.12 1.44 20.47
C GLN A 155 -2.70 0.89 20.33
N ALA A 156 -1.75 1.44 21.09
CA ALA A 156 -0.40 0.90 21.10
C ALA A 156 -0.42 -0.57 21.54
N PRO A 157 0.51 -1.42 21.05
CA PRO A 157 0.66 -2.77 21.55
C PRO A 157 0.75 -2.74 23.07
N SER A 158 -0.06 -3.55 23.77
CA SER A 158 0.07 -3.64 25.22
C SER A 158 1.48 -4.15 25.53
N ALA A 159 2.21 -3.48 26.43
CA ALA A 159 3.57 -3.85 26.83
C ALA A 159 3.70 -5.26 27.44
N ASN A 160 2.60 -6.02 27.56
CA ASN A 160 2.53 -7.34 28.20
C ASN A 160 2.61 -8.53 27.22
N ALA A 161 2.84 -8.34 25.92
CA ALA A 161 3.00 -9.46 24.98
C ALA A 161 4.46 -9.94 24.83
N ALA A 162 5.42 -9.23 25.44
CA ALA A 162 6.84 -9.59 25.42
C ALA A 162 7.28 -10.19 26.77
N ALA A 163 6.62 -11.27 27.22
CA ALA A 163 7.16 -12.14 28.26
C ALA A 163 6.38 -13.47 28.32
N GLU A 164 6.79 -14.46 27.54
CA GLU A 164 6.96 -15.83 28.06
C GLU A 164 8.12 -16.50 27.31
N PRO A 165 9.26 -16.75 27.97
CA PRO A 165 10.19 -17.76 27.52
C PRO A 165 9.74 -19.13 28.03
N ALA A 166 9.67 -20.11 27.14
CA ALA A 166 9.81 -21.53 27.45
C ALA A 166 10.67 -22.20 26.38
#